data_AF-A0A164F9Y9-F1
#
_entry.id   AF-A0A164F9Y9-F1
#
_cell.length_a   1.000
_cell.length_b   1.000
_cell.length_c   1.000
_cell.angle_alpha   90.00
_cell.angle_beta   90.00
_cell.angle_gamma   90.00
#
_symmetry.space_group_name_H-M   'P 1'
#
loop_
_entity.id
_entity.type
_entity.pdbx_description
1 polymer ?
#
loop_
_entity_poly.entity_id
_entity_poly.type
_entity_poly.pdbx_seq_one_letter_code
_entity_poly.pdbx_strand_id
1 'polypeptide(L)'
;MKMEELQKIEESIALHKDHVNANINFEITVKVSKKKSIKVEMSALNCSKCEETCHYPCDPYLWTCLCPAFWISEKICPIRSDRPMTNLTNTNPLISNQTTILNTKFDTTVNAATPLLSTGHACKVCPGKCAFEDHSNEYTIWMYVQEEETRTLYDIRKKYDDAMEKTLSAEELKNALQGEAEQLKLEIIKAMDEITRCSNHLKKIALRGDPLSTPEYINLMLENEKKEKKPGHRERIKILKDLLKKAKLTKDVTDGGYLAEQFK
;
A
#
# COMPACT_ATOMS: atom_id res chain seq x y z
N MET A 1 18.50 -19.14 55.27
CA MET A 1 18.44 -19.44 53.82
C MET A 1 17.96 -18.24 52.99
N LYS A 2 16.65 -17.93 52.86
CA LYS A 2 16.22 -16.78 52.02
C LYS A 2 16.72 -15.41 52.47
N MET A 3 16.85 -15.17 53.79
CA MET A 3 17.34 -13.87 54.31
C MET A 3 18.85 -13.66 54.12
N GLU A 4 19.66 -14.71 54.25
CA GLU A 4 21.11 -14.62 54.04
C GLU A 4 21.45 -14.44 52.56
N GLU A 5 20.66 -15.02 51.67
CA GLU A 5 20.78 -14.79 50.23
C GLU A 5 20.47 -13.33 49.87
N LEU A 6 19.42 -12.75 50.46
CA LEU A 6 19.09 -11.32 50.26
C LEU A 6 20.20 -10.40 50.77
N GLN A 7 20.75 -10.68 51.95
CA GLN A 7 21.84 -9.89 52.52
C GLN A 7 23.11 -9.91 51.64
N LYS A 8 23.46 -11.08 51.09
CA LYS A 8 24.58 -11.22 50.14
C LYS A 8 24.34 -10.46 48.83
N ILE A 9 23.10 -10.42 48.36
CA ILE A 9 22.73 -9.65 47.17
C ILE A 9 22.87 -8.15 47.44
N GLU A 10 22.39 -7.65 48.59
CA GLU A 10 22.52 -6.24 48.99
C GLU A 10 23.99 -5.80 49.11
N GLU A 11 24.85 -6.61 49.73
CA GLU A 11 26.28 -6.34 49.84
C GLU A 11 26.96 -6.26 48.46
N SER A 12 26.61 -7.17 47.55
CA SER A 12 27.13 -7.16 46.18
C SER A 12 26.66 -5.94 45.38
N ILE A 13 25.40 -5.53 45.54
CA ILE A 13 24.85 -4.32 44.92
C ILE A 13 25.58 -3.07 45.44
N ALA A 14 25.79 -2.98 46.77
CA ALA A 14 26.50 -1.86 47.37
C ALA A 14 27.95 -1.76 46.87
N LEU A 15 28.64 -2.90 46.76
CA LEU A 15 30.03 -2.97 46.29
C LEU A 15 30.19 -2.49 44.84
N HIS A 16 29.25 -2.81 43.96
CA HIS A 16 29.36 -2.50 42.52
C HIS A 16 28.62 -1.24 42.08
N LYS A 17 27.93 -0.56 43.00
CA LYS A 17 27.07 0.60 42.72
C LYS A 17 27.80 1.72 41.97
N ASP A 18 29.01 2.06 42.42
CA ASP A 18 29.76 3.18 41.87
C ASP A 18 30.32 2.87 40.47
N HIS A 19 30.72 1.61 40.23
CA HIS A 19 31.15 1.16 38.90
C HIS A 19 29.99 1.18 37.90
N VAL A 20 28.79 0.78 38.33
CA VAL A 20 27.57 0.86 37.50
C VAL A 20 27.22 2.32 37.21
N ASN A 21 27.24 3.18 38.24
CA ASN A 21 26.92 4.61 38.10
C ASN A 21 27.94 5.37 37.23
N ALA A 22 29.23 5.06 37.35
CA ALA A 22 30.26 5.62 36.49
C ALA A 22 30.11 5.21 35.03
N ASN A 23 29.62 3.98 34.78
CA ASN A 23 29.42 3.46 33.43
C ASN A 23 28.09 3.92 32.78
N ILE A 24 27.11 4.40 33.56
CA ILE A 24 25.85 4.96 33.04
C ILE A 24 26.09 6.19 32.15
N ASN A 25 27.06 7.04 32.52
CA ASN A 25 27.39 8.27 31.80
C ASN A 25 28.61 8.13 30.88
N PHE A 26 28.99 6.90 30.52
CA PHE A 26 30.09 6.70 29.58
C PHE A 26 29.75 7.36 28.24
N GLU A 27 30.56 8.35 27.86
CA GLU A 27 30.39 9.13 26.65
C GLU A 27 31.00 8.39 25.46
N ILE A 28 30.23 8.26 24.38
CA ILE A 28 30.71 7.78 23.10
C ILE A 28 30.43 8.80 22.00
N THR A 29 31.39 8.94 21.10
CA THR A 29 31.22 9.74 19.88
C THR A 29 30.49 8.91 18.84
N VAL A 30 29.32 9.37 18.43
CA VAL A 30 28.53 8.73 17.39
C VAL A 30 28.40 9.65 16.18
N LYS A 31 28.50 9.08 14.98
CA LYS A 31 28.19 9.78 13.73
C LYS A 31 26.69 9.79 13.54
N VAL A 32 26.09 10.97 13.61
CA VAL A 32 24.64 11.16 13.48
C VAL A 32 24.35 11.90 12.19
N SER A 33 23.36 11.41 11.46
CA SER A 33 22.85 12.09 10.27
C SER A 33 21.90 13.20 10.72
N LYS A 34 22.30 14.46 10.53
CA LYS A 34 21.47 15.63 10.83
C LYS A 34 21.01 16.26 9.53
N LYS A 35 19.70 16.51 9.45
CA LYS A 35 19.09 17.21 8.33
C LYS A 35 19.36 18.71 8.47
N LYS A 36 19.93 19.33 7.45
CA LYS A 36 20.29 20.75 7.44
C LYS A 36 19.86 21.41 6.15
N SER A 37 19.45 22.67 6.26
CA SER A 37 19.23 23.56 5.13
C SER A 37 20.54 24.28 4.79
N ILE A 38 21.02 24.12 3.56
CA ILE A 38 22.31 24.61 3.09
C ILE A 38 22.08 25.59 1.95
N LYS A 39 22.67 26.78 2.04
CA LYS A 39 22.57 27.81 1.00
C LYS A 39 23.21 27.35 -0.31
N VAL A 40 22.51 27.61 -1.41
CA VAL A 40 22.93 27.28 -2.78
C VAL A 40 22.79 28.51 -3.68
N GLU A 41 23.51 28.51 -4.79
CA GLU A 41 23.51 29.63 -5.74
C GLU A 41 22.25 29.69 -6.61
N MET A 42 21.67 28.53 -6.93
CA MET A 42 20.46 28.40 -7.75
C MET A 42 19.23 28.13 -6.88
N SER A 43 18.04 28.43 -7.38
CA SER A 43 16.82 28.15 -6.64
C SER A 43 16.55 26.64 -6.57
N ALA A 44 15.97 26.19 -5.47
CA ALA A 44 15.53 24.83 -5.22
C ALA A 44 14.05 24.87 -4.84
N LEU A 45 13.29 23.89 -5.30
CA LEU A 45 11.91 23.72 -4.87
C LEU A 45 11.89 22.86 -3.61
N ASN A 46 11.60 23.46 -2.46
CA ASN A 46 11.54 22.78 -1.18
C ASN A 46 10.10 22.59 -0.72
N CYS A 47 9.83 21.50 -0.01
CA CYS A 47 8.58 21.27 0.70
C CYS A 47 8.71 21.74 2.15
N SER A 48 7.87 22.68 2.59
CA SER A 48 7.88 23.20 3.97
C SER A 48 7.38 22.18 4.99
N LYS A 49 6.49 21.26 4.58
CA LYS A 49 5.94 20.21 5.46
C LYS A 49 6.88 19.03 5.66
N CYS A 50 7.58 18.61 4.61
CA CYS A 50 8.49 17.46 4.67
C CYS A 50 9.94 17.86 4.96
N GLU A 51 10.25 19.17 4.89
CA GLU A 51 11.61 19.71 4.89
C GLU A 51 12.47 19.03 3.81
N GLU A 52 11.93 18.71 2.63
CA GLU A 52 12.67 18.00 1.57
C GLU A 52 12.89 18.90 0.36
N THR A 53 14.03 18.76 -0.31
CA THR A 53 14.26 19.39 -1.61
C THR A 53 13.70 18.48 -2.71
N CYS A 54 12.59 18.90 -3.30
CA CYS A 54 11.88 18.15 -4.32
C CYS A 54 12.51 18.31 -5.72
N HIS A 55 13.16 19.44 -5.99
CA HIS A 55 13.81 19.70 -7.27
C HIS A 55 14.95 20.73 -7.12
N TYR A 56 16.14 20.40 -7.62
CA TYR A 56 17.30 21.31 -7.66
C TYR A 56 18.24 20.90 -8.81
N PRO A 57 18.77 21.85 -9.61
CA PRO A 57 18.41 23.27 -9.65
C PRO A 57 17.02 23.48 -10.26
N CYS A 58 16.24 24.38 -9.66
CA CYS A 58 14.95 24.81 -10.16
C CYS A 58 15.08 26.17 -10.83
N ASP A 59 14.43 26.33 -11.97
CA ASP A 59 14.24 27.64 -12.60
C ASP A 59 12.85 28.16 -12.18
N PRO A 60 12.77 29.25 -11.40
CA PRO A 60 11.50 29.80 -10.93
C PRO A 60 10.68 30.47 -12.05
N TYR A 61 11.26 30.66 -13.25
CA TYR A 61 10.60 31.29 -14.39
C TYR A 61 10.01 30.29 -15.40
N LEU A 62 10.34 29.00 -15.29
CA LEU A 62 9.63 27.93 -15.97
C LEU A 62 8.24 27.78 -15.35
N TRP A 63 7.18 27.82 -16.16
CA TRP A 63 5.78 27.76 -15.71
C TRP A 63 5.63 26.65 -14.65
N THR A 64 5.17 27.00 -13.44
CA THR A 64 5.16 26.13 -12.24
C THR A 64 4.56 24.74 -12.49
N CYS A 65 3.60 24.65 -13.41
CA CYS A 65 2.93 23.43 -13.88
C CYS A 65 3.78 22.50 -14.78
N LEU A 66 4.98 22.93 -15.21
CA LEU A 66 5.97 22.12 -15.94
C LEU A 66 7.11 21.62 -15.03
N CYS A 67 7.07 21.92 -13.73
CA CYS A 67 8.07 21.43 -12.80
C CYS A 67 8.03 19.89 -12.76
N PRO A 68 9.14 19.18 -12.98
CA PRO A 68 9.17 17.72 -12.96
C PRO A 68 8.66 17.11 -11.65
N ALA A 69 8.68 17.84 -10.53
CA ALA A 69 8.21 17.36 -9.23
C ALA A 69 6.68 17.16 -9.13
N PHE A 70 5.88 17.76 -10.03
CA PHE A 70 4.42 17.68 -10.00
C PHE A 70 3.84 16.99 -11.25
N TRP A 71 2.60 16.50 -11.16
CA TRP A 71 1.89 15.95 -12.31
C TRP A 71 1.47 17.05 -13.28
N ILE A 72 1.78 16.86 -14.56
CA ILE A 72 1.15 17.63 -15.64
C ILE A 72 -0.27 17.08 -15.77
N SER A 73 -1.25 17.72 -15.15
CA SER A 73 -2.64 17.48 -15.52
C SER A 73 -2.97 18.38 -16.72
N GLU A 74 -3.46 17.78 -17.81
CA GLU A 74 -3.87 18.48 -19.04
C GLU A 74 -4.90 19.60 -18.80
N LYS A 75 -5.50 19.68 -17.60
CA LYS A 75 -6.48 20.69 -17.22
C LYS A 75 -5.89 21.97 -16.58
N ILE A 76 -4.58 22.03 -16.30
CA ILE A 76 -3.99 23.07 -15.42
C ILE A 76 -3.14 24.12 -16.16
N CYS A 77 -2.89 23.99 -17.46
CA CYS A 77 -2.32 25.11 -18.22
C CYS A 77 -3.44 25.91 -18.90
N PRO A 78 -4.01 26.97 -18.29
CA PRO A 78 -4.65 27.99 -19.10
C PRO A 78 -3.52 28.61 -19.91
N ILE A 79 -3.45 28.28 -21.19
CA ILE A 79 -2.66 29.07 -22.14
C ILE A 79 -3.16 30.50 -21.97
N ARG A 80 -2.40 31.35 -21.28
CA ARG A 80 -2.69 32.78 -21.19
C ARG A 80 -2.36 33.34 -22.56
N SER A 81 -3.36 33.36 -23.43
CA SER A 81 -3.30 33.66 -24.86
C SER A 81 -2.97 35.12 -25.20
N ASP A 82 -2.25 35.84 -24.35
CA ASP A 82 -2.07 37.30 -24.50
C ASP A 82 -0.60 37.74 -24.58
N ARG A 83 0.34 36.83 -24.85
CA ARG A 83 1.70 37.23 -25.24
C ARG A 83 1.99 36.68 -26.64
N PRO A 84 2.09 37.52 -27.68
CA PRO A 84 2.33 37.05 -29.04
C PRO A 84 3.75 36.51 -29.13
N MET A 85 3.89 35.20 -29.32
CA MET A 85 5.11 34.63 -29.88
C MET A 85 5.17 35.06 -31.35
N THR A 86 6.07 35.98 -31.67
CA THR A 86 6.40 36.32 -33.05
C THR A 86 6.99 35.09 -33.74
N ASN A 87 6.20 34.56 -34.68
CA ASN A 87 6.55 33.88 -35.92
C ASN A 87 7.88 33.08 -35.95
N LEU A 88 7.74 31.75 -35.85
CA LEU A 88 8.50 30.87 -36.73
C LEU A 88 7.51 30.21 -37.70
N THR A 89 7.68 30.55 -38.98
CA THR A 89 6.96 30.04 -40.14
C THR A 89 7.27 28.56 -40.38
N ASN A 90 6.26 27.73 -40.64
CA ASN A 90 5.95 27.19 -41.97
C ASN A 90 4.98 25.99 -41.98
N THR A 91 4.02 26.09 -42.91
CA THR A 91 3.37 25.05 -43.75
C THR A 91 2.35 24.05 -43.19
N ASN A 92 1.09 24.39 -43.49
CA ASN A 92 0.00 23.65 -44.14
C ASN A 92 -0.95 22.67 -43.37
N PRO A 93 -2.30 22.84 -43.53
CA PRO A 93 -3.33 22.11 -42.78
C PRO A 93 -4.06 21.03 -43.61
N LEU A 94 -4.54 19.98 -42.96
CA LEU A 94 -5.59 19.09 -43.50
C LEU A 94 -6.60 18.66 -42.41
N ILE A 95 -7.70 19.41 -42.38
CA ILE A 95 -9.11 18.96 -42.49
C ILE A 95 -9.68 17.89 -41.52
N SER A 96 -10.75 18.31 -40.83
CA SER A 96 -12.03 17.61 -40.54
C SER A 96 -12.37 17.19 -39.10
N ASN A 97 -13.10 18.07 -38.41
CA ASN A 97 -14.49 17.91 -37.96
C ASN A 97 -14.95 16.51 -37.48
N GLN A 98 -15.33 16.34 -36.22
CA GLN A 98 -16.73 16.45 -35.77
C GLN A 98 -16.92 16.17 -34.27
N THR A 99 -17.59 17.11 -33.64
CA THR A 99 -18.21 17.08 -32.32
C THR A 99 -19.39 16.12 -32.30
N THR A 100 -19.60 15.35 -31.23
CA THR A 100 -20.95 14.99 -30.76
C THR A 100 -20.95 14.86 -29.24
N ILE A 101 -21.77 15.72 -28.63
CA ILE A 101 -22.08 15.81 -27.20
C ILE A 101 -23.11 14.73 -26.86
N LEU A 102 -22.99 14.11 -25.69
CA LEU A 102 -24.16 13.69 -24.92
C LEU A 102 -23.87 13.77 -23.42
N ASN A 103 -24.37 14.87 -22.85
CA ASN A 103 -24.54 15.05 -21.41
C ASN A 103 -25.69 14.15 -20.95
N THR A 104 -25.46 13.34 -19.92
CA THR A 104 -26.53 12.92 -19.01
C THR A 104 -26.02 12.99 -17.58
N LYS A 105 -26.67 13.86 -16.78
CA LYS A 105 -26.58 13.87 -15.33
C LYS A 105 -27.28 12.63 -14.77
N PHE A 106 -26.68 12.02 -13.75
CA PHE A 106 -27.41 11.25 -12.74
C PHE A 106 -26.90 11.69 -11.36
N ASP A 107 -27.74 12.40 -10.63
CA ASP A 107 -27.64 12.53 -9.17
C ASP A 107 -28.41 11.36 -8.56
N THR A 108 -27.81 10.58 -7.66
CA THR A 108 -28.45 10.24 -6.37
C THR A 108 -27.39 9.79 -5.35
N THR A 109 -27.58 10.29 -4.15
CA THR A 109 -26.83 10.19 -2.90
C THR A 109 -26.66 8.79 -2.31
N VAL A 110 -25.47 8.48 -1.77
CA VAL A 110 -25.28 7.63 -0.56
C VAL A 110 -24.00 8.05 0.17
N ASN A 111 -24.13 8.18 1.48
CA ASN A 111 -23.11 8.62 2.42
C ASN A 111 -22.00 7.57 2.61
N ALA A 112 -20.76 7.98 2.42
CA ALA A 112 -19.60 7.47 3.15
C ALA A 112 -18.48 8.51 3.04
N ALA A 113 -18.03 9.05 4.17
CA ALA A 113 -16.90 9.97 4.24
C ALA A 113 -15.62 9.23 3.82
N THR A 114 -15.35 9.25 2.52
CA THR A 114 -14.10 8.88 1.90
C THR A 114 -13.56 10.17 1.30
N PRO A 115 -12.37 10.67 1.67
CA PRO A 115 -11.77 11.78 0.96
C PRO A 115 -11.23 11.23 -0.37
N LEU A 116 -12.12 10.96 -1.33
CA LEU A 116 -11.75 10.49 -2.65
C LEU A 116 -11.54 11.67 -3.61
N LEU A 117 -10.42 11.59 -4.32
CA LEU A 117 -9.90 12.46 -5.38
C LEU A 117 -9.19 13.74 -4.92
N SER A 118 -7.97 13.58 -4.41
CA SER A 118 -6.91 14.55 -4.66
C SER A 118 -6.63 14.58 -6.16
N THR A 119 -7.24 15.53 -6.85
CA THR A 119 -7.00 15.82 -8.26
C THR A 119 -5.57 16.34 -8.40
N GLY A 120 -4.67 15.60 -9.05
CA GLY A 120 -3.53 16.09 -9.84
C GLY A 120 -2.43 16.98 -9.21
N HIS A 121 -2.49 17.40 -7.95
CA HIS A 121 -1.57 18.42 -7.39
C HIS A 121 -0.49 17.87 -6.44
N ALA A 122 -0.40 16.55 -6.29
CA ALA A 122 0.54 15.92 -5.36
C ALA A 122 1.97 15.88 -5.93
N CYS A 123 2.94 16.30 -5.13
CA CYS A 123 4.36 16.15 -5.42
C CYS A 123 4.75 14.66 -5.48
N LYS A 124 5.62 14.31 -6.44
CA LYS A 124 6.10 12.93 -6.62
C LYS A 124 7.40 12.61 -5.86
N VAL A 125 8.05 13.63 -5.29
CA VAL A 125 9.39 13.50 -4.68
C VAL A 125 9.31 13.47 -3.16
N CYS A 126 8.54 14.37 -2.53
CA CYS A 126 8.45 14.38 -1.07
C CYS A 126 7.62 13.20 -0.54
N PRO A 127 7.98 12.64 0.63
CA PRO A 127 7.33 11.45 1.18
C PRO A 127 5.85 11.68 1.50
N GLY A 128 5.49 12.92 1.87
CA GLY A 128 4.11 13.29 2.18
C GLY A 128 3.22 13.50 0.95
N LYS A 129 3.76 13.38 -0.28
CA LYS A 129 3.05 13.69 -1.53
C LYS A 129 2.30 15.03 -1.46
N CYS A 130 2.95 16.01 -0.85
CA CYS A 130 2.32 17.27 -0.46
C CYS A 130 1.86 18.07 -1.67
N ALA A 131 0.89 18.96 -1.46
CA ALA A 131 0.31 19.78 -2.51
C ALA A 131 1.29 20.89 -2.94
N PHE A 132 1.01 21.55 -4.08
CA PHE A 132 1.88 22.60 -4.62
C PHE A 132 2.08 23.76 -3.64
N GLU A 133 1.05 24.11 -2.88
CA GLU A 133 1.05 25.22 -1.91
C GLU A 133 2.02 24.99 -0.75
N ASP A 134 2.37 23.72 -0.49
CA ASP A 134 3.35 23.33 0.53
C ASP A 134 4.79 23.43 0.02
N HIS A 135 5.00 23.91 -1.21
CA HIS A 135 6.31 24.03 -1.83
C HIS A 135 6.66 25.46 -2.16
N SER A 136 7.94 25.80 -2.05
CA SER A 136 8.45 27.14 -2.31
C SER A 136 9.83 27.07 -2.95
N ASN A 137 10.09 28.02 -3.86
CA ASN A 137 11.41 28.19 -4.45
C ASN A 137 12.28 28.98 -3.46
N GLU A 138 13.36 28.35 -3.00
CA GLU A 138 14.28 28.88 -2.00
C GLU A 138 15.72 28.73 -2.50
N TYR A 139 16.66 29.54 -1.99
CA TYR A 139 18.09 29.40 -2.29
C TYR A 139 18.80 28.49 -1.29
N THR A 140 18.11 27.46 -0.84
CA THR A 140 18.60 26.48 0.11
C THR A 140 18.17 25.08 -0.29
N ILE A 141 19.00 24.07 -0.01
CA ILE A 141 18.62 22.67 -0.16
C ILE A 141 18.66 21.96 1.19
N TRP A 142 17.76 21.01 1.38
CA TRP A 142 17.79 20.08 2.50
C TRP A 142 18.72 18.93 2.20
N MET A 143 19.73 18.75 3.04
CA MET A 143 20.70 17.67 2.93
C MET A 143 20.96 17.04 4.29
N TYR A 144 21.21 15.73 4.27
CA TYR A 144 21.68 14.98 5.42
C TYR A 144 23.21 15.09 5.51
N VAL A 145 23.68 15.73 6.58
CA VAL A 145 25.12 15.87 6.88
C VAL A 145 25.46 14.96 8.05
N GLN A 146 26.56 14.21 7.92
CA GLN A 146 27.09 13.41 9.04
C GLN A 146 27.86 14.33 9.98
N GLU A 147 27.47 14.33 11.26
CA GLU A 147 28.14 15.08 12.31
C GLU A 147 28.51 14.15 13.46
N GLU A 148 29.66 14.40 14.08
CA GLU A 148 30.05 13.70 15.29
C GLU A 148 29.39 14.38 16.49
N GLU A 149 28.64 13.61 17.27
CA GLU A 149 27.96 14.07 18.47
C GLU A 149 28.33 13.14 19.63
N THR A 150 28.74 13.73 20.76
CA THR A 150 28.95 12.98 21.99
C THR A 150 27.60 12.66 22.62
N ARG A 151 27.35 11.37 22.86
CA ARG A 151 26.15 10.89 23.55
C ARG A 151 26.56 9.94 24.66
N THR A 152 25.74 9.87 25.71
CA THR A 152 25.95 8.87 26.76
C THR A 152 25.41 7.51 26.31
N LEU A 153 26.00 6.42 26.82
CA LEU A 153 25.45 5.07 26.62
C LEU A 153 24.01 4.96 27.12
N TYR A 154 23.67 5.65 28.21
CA TYR A 154 22.31 5.72 28.73
C TYR A 154 21.32 6.30 27.71
N ASP A 155 21.63 7.46 27.11
CA ASP A 155 20.74 8.12 26.14
C ASP A 155 20.53 7.28 24.88
N ILE A 156 21.57 6.57 24.45
CA ILE A 156 21.49 5.67 23.29
C ILE A 156 20.60 4.49 23.62
N ARG A 157 20.83 3.80 24.75
CA ARG A 157 20.02 2.66 25.18
C ARG A 157 18.55 3.06 25.34
N LYS A 158 18.29 4.16 26.04
CA LYS A 158 16.93 4.67 26.24
C LYS A 158 16.19 4.91 24.93
N LYS A 159 16.84 5.50 23.92
CA LYS A 159 16.23 5.68 22.58
C LYS A 159 15.88 4.35 21.91
N TYR A 160 16.68 3.30 22.09
CA TYR A 160 16.36 1.97 21.58
C TYR A 160 15.20 1.33 22.34
N ASP A 161 15.20 1.40 23.67
CA ASP A 161 14.15 0.86 24.52
C ASP A 161 12.80 1.55 24.22
N ASP A 162 12.78 2.89 24.15
CA ASP A 162 11.59 3.69 23.79
C ASP A 162 11.09 3.37 22.37
N ALA A 163 11.99 3.07 21.43
CA ALA A 163 11.62 2.69 20.06
C ALA A 163 11.04 1.27 20.02
N MET A 164 11.62 0.34 20.78
CA MET A 164 11.10 -1.03 20.92
C MET A 164 9.72 -1.05 21.59
N GLU A 165 9.47 -0.16 22.56
CA GLU A 165 8.16 0.00 23.20
C GLU A 165 7.10 0.58 22.23
N LYS A 166 7.51 1.39 21.25
CA LYS A 166 6.62 1.99 20.24
C LYS A 166 6.36 1.10 19.02
N THR A 167 7.22 0.13 18.75
CA THR A 167 6.98 -0.89 17.72
C THR A 167 6.08 -1.98 18.29
N LEU A 168 5.06 -2.42 17.56
CA LEU A 168 4.26 -3.59 17.96
C LEU A 168 5.22 -4.71 18.35
N SER A 169 5.12 -5.16 19.59
CA SER A 169 5.90 -6.31 20.04
C SER A 169 5.59 -7.49 19.13
N ALA A 170 6.54 -8.40 18.98
CA ALA A 170 6.33 -9.62 18.18
C ALA A 170 5.06 -10.39 18.64
N GLU A 171 4.70 -10.27 19.93
CA GLU A 171 3.50 -10.87 20.49
C GLU A 171 2.22 -10.13 20.07
N GLU A 172 2.20 -8.80 20.07
CA GLU A 172 1.05 -8.03 19.57
C GLU A 172 0.81 -8.24 18.08
N LEU A 173 1.88 -8.30 17.28
CA LEU A 173 1.79 -8.62 15.85
C LEU A 173 1.22 -10.03 15.65
N LYS A 174 1.71 -11.01 16.41
CA LYS A 174 1.20 -12.39 16.38
C LYS A 174 -0.29 -12.44 16.75
N ASN A 175 -0.70 -11.74 17.80
CA ASN A 175 -2.10 -11.69 18.22
C ASN A 175 -2.99 -11.03 17.17
N ALA A 176 -2.53 -9.94 16.54
CA ALA A 176 -3.25 -9.29 15.45
C ALA A 176 -3.42 -10.23 14.24
N LEU A 177 -2.33 -10.86 13.79
CA LEU A 177 -2.36 -11.83 12.68
C LEU A 177 -3.25 -13.04 13.00
N GLN A 178 -3.24 -13.51 14.25
CA GLN A 178 -4.13 -14.58 14.69
C GLN A 178 -5.60 -14.15 14.65
N GLY A 179 -5.93 -12.93 15.09
CA GLY A 179 -7.28 -12.38 15.01
C GLY A 179 -7.77 -12.26 13.56
N GLU A 180 -6.92 -11.80 12.63
CA GLU A 180 -7.25 -11.75 11.21
C GLU A 180 -7.49 -13.17 10.63
N ALA A 181 -6.68 -14.15 11.02
CA ALA A 181 -6.87 -15.54 10.59
C ALA A 181 -8.18 -16.15 11.11
N GLU A 182 -8.55 -15.87 12.36
CA GLU A 182 -9.82 -16.31 12.94
C GLU A 182 -11.03 -15.67 12.25
N GLN A 183 -10.95 -14.36 11.94
CA GLN A 183 -11.97 -13.65 11.19
C GLN A 183 -12.15 -14.23 9.77
N LEU A 184 -11.05 -14.49 9.06
CA LEU A 184 -11.09 -15.14 7.75
C LEU A 184 -11.71 -16.53 7.82
N LYS A 185 -11.42 -17.31 8.89
CA LYS A 185 -12.05 -18.61 9.11
C LYS A 185 -13.57 -18.50 9.21
N LEU A 186 -14.09 -17.50 9.94
CA LEU A 186 -15.51 -17.25 10.09
C LEU A 186 -16.18 -16.87 8.76
N GLU A 187 -15.53 -16.06 7.94
CA GLU A 187 -16.03 -15.69 6.61
C GLU A 187 -16.08 -16.88 5.65
N ILE A 188 -15.07 -17.75 5.69
CA ILE A 188 -15.04 -19.00 4.91
C ILE A 188 -16.21 -19.91 5.29
N ILE A 189 -16.48 -20.11 6.59
CA ILE A 189 -17.61 -20.92 7.07
C ILE A 189 -18.94 -20.38 6.56
N LYS A 190 -19.16 -19.05 6.67
CA LYS A 190 -20.38 -18.40 6.15
C LYS A 190 -20.55 -18.61 4.65
N ALA A 191 -19.47 -18.45 3.87
CA ALA A 191 -19.51 -18.68 2.43
C ALA A 191 -19.83 -20.15 2.10
N MET A 192 -19.30 -21.11 2.86
CA MET A 192 -19.60 -22.54 2.69
C MET A 192 -21.06 -22.87 3.00
N ASP A 193 -21.63 -22.27 4.03
CA ASP A 193 -23.06 -22.40 4.36
C ASP A 193 -23.94 -21.82 3.24
N GLU A 194 -23.57 -20.66 2.69
CA GLU A 194 -24.27 -20.06 1.55
C GLU A 194 -24.19 -20.92 0.30
N ILE A 195 -23.01 -21.47 -0.03
CA ILE A 195 -22.82 -22.40 -1.15
C ILE A 195 -23.72 -23.62 -0.97
N THR A 196 -23.74 -24.19 0.24
CA THR A 196 -24.56 -25.37 0.56
C THR A 196 -26.04 -25.08 0.41
N ARG A 197 -26.50 -23.94 0.94
CA ARG A 197 -27.88 -23.47 0.82
C ARG A 197 -28.29 -23.27 -0.64
N CYS A 198 -27.47 -22.56 -1.42
CA CYS A 198 -27.74 -22.31 -2.83
C CYS A 198 -27.76 -23.61 -3.65
N SER A 199 -26.81 -24.52 -3.41
CA SER A 199 -26.75 -25.82 -4.09
C SER A 199 -27.99 -26.67 -3.80
N ASN A 200 -28.40 -26.77 -2.54
CA ASN A 200 -29.61 -27.51 -2.16
C ASN A 200 -30.89 -26.88 -2.75
N HIS A 201 -30.93 -25.55 -2.84
CA HIS A 201 -32.03 -24.85 -3.51
C HIS A 201 -32.09 -25.18 -5.00
N LEU A 202 -30.94 -25.15 -5.70
CA LEU A 202 -30.85 -25.53 -7.12
C LEU A 202 -31.32 -26.98 -7.35
N LYS A 203 -30.90 -27.92 -6.50
CA LYS A 203 -31.37 -29.32 -6.53
C LYS A 203 -32.89 -29.43 -6.38
N LYS A 204 -33.50 -28.60 -5.51
CA LYS A 204 -34.95 -28.60 -5.26
C LYS A 204 -35.78 -28.07 -6.42
N ILE A 205 -35.27 -27.07 -7.16
CA ILE A 205 -35.98 -26.44 -8.28
C ILE A 205 -35.70 -27.12 -9.64
N ALA A 206 -34.76 -28.06 -9.69
CA ALA A 206 -34.39 -28.74 -10.91
C ALA A 206 -35.57 -29.54 -11.48
N LEU A 207 -35.91 -29.30 -12.76
CA LEU A 207 -37.04 -29.96 -13.45
C LEU A 207 -36.86 -31.46 -13.64
N ARG A 208 -35.61 -31.94 -13.61
CA ARG A 208 -35.21 -33.34 -13.65
C ARG A 208 -34.12 -33.54 -12.61
N GLY A 209 -34.10 -34.68 -11.92
CA GLY A 209 -33.00 -34.99 -11.01
C GLY A 209 -31.68 -35.03 -11.78
N ASP A 210 -30.58 -34.65 -11.12
CA ASP A 210 -29.26 -34.62 -11.74
C ASP A 210 -28.78 -36.05 -12.06
N PRO A 211 -28.71 -36.45 -13.35
CA PRO A 211 -28.27 -37.78 -13.73
C PRO A 211 -26.76 -37.98 -13.54
N LEU A 212 -26.01 -36.89 -13.41
CA LEU A 212 -24.57 -36.82 -13.18
C LEU A 212 -24.26 -35.65 -12.25
N SER A 213 -23.21 -35.76 -11.44
CA SER A 213 -22.75 -34.61 -10.66
C SER A 213 -22.10 -33.55 -11.55
N THR A 214 -22.12 -32.27 -11.14
CA THR A 214 -21.51 -31.18 -11.91
C THR A 214 -20.05 -31.44 -12.31
N PRO A 215 -19.17 -32.00 -11.44
CA PRO A 215 -17.82 -32.41 -11.84
C PRO A 215 -17.79 -33.50 -12.92
N GLU A 216 -18.67 -34.51 -12.85
CA GLU A 216 -18.76 -35.59 -13.84
C GLU A 216 -19.19 -35.05 -15.21
N TYR A 217 -20.15 -34.13 -15.22
CA TYR A 217 -20.61 -33.48 -16.45
C TYR A 217 -19.51 -32.65 -17.12
N ILE A 218 -18.73 -31.88 -16.35
CA ILE A 218 -17.60 -31.10 -16.88
C ILE A 218 -16.49 -32.04 -17.42
N ASN A 219 -16.24 -33.18 -16.77
CA ASN A 219 -15.31 -34.18 -17.30
C ASN A 219 -15.76 -34.72 -18.66
N LEU A 220 -17.06 -35.01 -18.83
CA LEU A 220 -17.59 -35.45 -20.12
C LEU A 220 -17.39 -34.38 -21.21
N MET A 221 -17.62 -33.10 -20.89
CA MET A 221 -17.35 -31.98 -21.80
C MET A 221 -15.87 -31.89 -22.18
N LEU A 222 -14.96 -32.09 -21.23
CA LEU A 222 -13.52 -32.10 -21.48
C LEU A 222 -13.12 -33.22 -22.44
N GLU A 223 -13.64 -34.43 -22.26
CA GLU A 223 -13.36 -35.55 -23.15
C GLU A 223 -13.89 -35.31 -24.56
N ASN A 224 -15.09 -34.75 -24.69
CA ASN A 224 -15.64 -34.37 -25.98
C ASN A 224 -14.79 -33.30 -26.68
N GLU A 225 -14.38 -32.25 -25.96
CA GLU A 225 -13.57 -31.16 -26.53
C GLU A 225 -12.18 -31.66 -26.98
N LYS A 226 -11.58 -32.59 -26.24
CA LYS A 226 -10.32 -33.27 -26.62
C LYS A 226 -10.46 -34.14 -27.87
N LYS A 227 -11.63 -34.77 -28.05
CA LYS A 227 -11.91 -35.65 -29.20
C LYS A 227 -12.21 -34.85 -30.46
N GLU A 228 -13.05 -33.82 -30.35
CA GLU A 228 -13.50 -33.01 -31.50
C GLU A 228 -12.44 -32.02 -32.00
N LYS A 229 -11.60 -31.49 -31.12
CA LYS A 229 -10.49 -30.56 -31.43
C LYS A 229 -10.88 -29.39 -32.33
N LYS A 230 -12.10 -28.88 -32.19
CA LYS A 230 -12.61 -27.73 -32.94
C LYS A 230 -11.71 -26.49 -32.76
N PRO A 231 -11.73 -25.52 -33.68
CA PRO A 231 -11.00 -24.26 -33.50
C PRO A 231 -11.28 -23.64 -32.12
N GLY A 232 -10.23 -23.19 -31.44
CA GLY A 232 -10.32 -22.65 -30.07
C GLY A 232 -10.42 -23.68 -28.93
N HIS A 233 -10.30 -24.99 -29.21
CA HIS A 233 -10.45 -26.04 -28.19
C HIS A 233 -9.47 -25.91 -27.02
N ARG A 234 -8.24 -25.42 -27.26
CA ARG A 234 -7.22 -25.28 -26.20
C ARG A 234 -7.68 -24.33 -25.10
N GLU A 235 -8.30 -23.21 -25.48
CA GLU A 235 -8.80 -22.23 -24.52
C GLU A 235 -10.05 -22.76 -23.80
N ARG A 236 -10.96 -23.41 -24.54
CA ARG A 236 -12.13 -24.06 -23.92
C ARG A 236 -11.73 -25.13 -22.91
N ILE A 237 -10.74 -25.98 -23.23
CA ILE A 237 -10.19 -26.98 -22.30
C ILE A 237 -9.61 -26.32 -21.05
N LYS A 238 -8.91 -25.19 -21.20
CA LYS A 238 -8.36 -24.44 -20.05
C LYS A 238 -9.48 -23.94 -19.14
N ILE A 239 -10.49 -23.29 -19.71
CA ILE A 239 -11.68 -22.81 -18.97
C ILE A 239 -12.39 -23.98 -18.27
N LEU A 240 -12.64 -25.07 -18.99
CA LEU A 240 -13.29 -26.26 -18.44
C LEU A 240 -12.49 -26.90 -17.30
N LYS A 241 -11.16 -26.91 -17.37
CA LYS A 241 -10.30 -27.37 -16.26
C LYS A 241 -10.43 -26.48 -15.02
N ASP A 242 -10.53 -25.17 -15.18
CA ASP A 242 -10.70 -24.27 -14.05
C ASP A 242 -12.11 -24.36 -13.46
N LEU A 243 -13.14 -24.52 -14.30
CA LEU A 243 -14.50 -24.84 -13.86
C LEU A 243 -14.56 -26.18 -13.11
N LEU A 244 -13.82 -27.19 -13.57
CA LEU A 244 -13.75 -28.50 -12.91
C LEU A 244 -13.18 -28.38 -11.49
N LYS A 245 -12.13 -27.58 -11.30
CA LYS A 245 -11.58 -27.32 -9.96
C LYS A 245 -12.63 -26.69 -9.04
N LYS A 246 -13.33 -25.66 -9.53
CA LYS A 246 -14.41 -24.99 -8.78
C LYS A 246 -15.55 -25.95 -8.44
N ALA A 247 -15.99 -26.76 -9.40
CA ALA A 247 -17.07 -27.72 -9.19
C ALA A 247 -16.70 -28.81 -8.17
N LYS A 248 -15.45 -29.27 -8.17
CA LYS A 248 -14.94 -30.22 -7.15
C LYS A 248 -14.96 -29.60 -5.75
N LEU A 249 -14.53 -28.34 -5.62
CA LEU A 249 -14.58 -27.61 -4.37
C LEU A 249 -16.02 -27.47 -3.85
N THR A 250 -16.96 -27.06 -4.71
CA THR A 250 -18.38 -26.97 -4.36
C THR A 250 -18.95 -28.32 -3.91
N LYS A 251 -18.62 -29.40 -4.62
CA LYS A 251 -19.06 -30.76 -4.25
C LYS A 251 -18.52 -31.18 -2.88
N ASP A 252 -17.24 -30.93 -2.62
CA ASP A 252 -16.61 -31.24 -1.33
C ASP A 252 -17.28 -30.47 -0.17
N VAL A 253 -17.57 -29.18 -0.37
CA VAL A 253 -18.32 -28.36 0.60
C VAL A 253 -19.73 -28.91 0.85
N THR A 254 -20.47 -29.25 -0.21
CA THR A 254 -21.87 -29.69 -0.08
C THR A 254 -22.02 -31.10 0.48
N ASP A 255 -21.06 -31.98 0.17
CA ASP A 255 -21.10 -33.39 0.59
C ASP A 255 -20.46 -33.59 1.98
N GLY A 256 -19.93 -32.51 2.58
CA GLY A 256 -19.27 -32.57 3.88
C GLY A 256 -17.89 -33.22 3.84
N GLY A 257 -17.17 -33.08 2.72
CA GLY A 257 -15.84 -33.64 2.50
C GLY A 257 -14.72 -32.91 3.26
N TYR A 258 -13.48 -33.12 2.82
CA TYR A 258 -12.27 -32.76 3.58
C TYR A 258 -12.18 -31.26 3.93
N LEU A 259 -12.53 -30.37 3.00
CA LEU A 259 -12.53 -28.93 3.25
C LEU A 259 -13.69 -28.53 4.15
N ALA A 260 -14.82 -29.24 4.10
CA ALA A 260 -15.89 -29.02 5.06
C ALA A 260 -15.47 -29.41 6.49
N GLU A 261 -14.65 -30.43 6.64
CA GLU A 261 -14.13 -30.90 7.94
C GLU A 261 -13.04 -29.98 8.52
N GLN A 262 -12.17 -29.41 7.68
CA GLN A 262 -11.07 -28.56 8.12
C GLN A 262 -11.54 -27.25 8.80
N PHE A 263 -12.76 -26.81 8.48
CA PHE A 263 -13.32 -25.54 8.96
C PHE A 263 -14.49 -25.70 9.95
N LYS A 264 -14.92 -26.94 10.24
CA LYS A 264 -15.83 -27.27 11.35
C LYS A 264 -15.11 -27.29 12.70
#